data_AF-X0VWD4-F1
#
_entry.id   AF-X0VWD4-F1
#
_cell.length_a   1.000
_cell.length_b   1.000
_cell.length_c   1.000
_cell.angle_alpha   90.00
_cell.angle_beta   90.00
_cell.angle_gamma   90.00
#
_symmetry.space_group_name_H-M   'P 1'
#
loop_
_entity.id
_entity.type
_entity.pdbx_description
1 polymer ?
#
loop_
_entity_poly.entity_id
_entity_poly.type
_entity_poly.pdbx_seq_one_letter_code
_entity_poly.pdbx_strand_id
1 'polypeptide(L)' 'ENYTLKLKPTSRVKIYNPSEALRDTYLIRAIIEVVAINECEIIYSLPSFFKALNI' A
#
# COMPACT_ATOMS: atom_id res chain seq x y z
N GLU A 1 1.95 -8.88 8.40
CA GLU A 1 2.90 -8.66 7.29
C GLU A 1 2.99 -7.17 7.02
N ASN A 2 4.19 -6.60 7.00
CA ASN A 2 4.37 -5.15 6.85
C ASN A 2 4.78 -4.84 5.41
N TYR A 3 3.85 -4.23 4.68
CA TYR A 3 4.09 -3.75 3.32
C TYR A 3 4.30 -2.25 3.35
N THR A 4 5.40 -1.79 2.75
CA THR A 4 5.62 -0.38 2.48
C THR A 4 5.37 -0.15 0.99
N LEU A 5 4.47 0.78 0.68
CA LEU A 5 4.25 1.22 -0.70
C LEU A 5 5.10 2.44 -0.95
N LYS A 6 5.92 2.41 -2.01
CA LYS A 6 6.71 3.56 -2.45
C LYS A 6 6.22 4.00 -3.83
N LEU A 7 5.73 5.23 -3.90
CA LEU A 7 5.32 5.87 -5.14
C LEU A 7 6.47 6.75 -5.65
N LYS A 8 6.63 6.88 -6.97
CA LYS A 8 7.58 7.88 -7.47
C LYS A 8 7.04 9.29 -7.19
N PRO A 9 7.91 10.29 -7.01
CA PRO A 9 7.47 11.66 -6.75
C PRO A 9 6.58 12.25 -7.87
N THR A 10 6.77 11.78 -9.11
CA THR A 10 6.04 12.25 -10.29
C THR A 10 4.81 11.39 -10.63
N SER A 11 4.51 10.37 -9.81
CA SER A 11 3.41 9.45 -10.09
C SER A 11 2.07 10.17 -10.03
N ARG A 12 1.27 10.00 -11.07
CA ARG A 12 -0.11 10.46 -11.09
C ARG A 12 -1.00 9.39 -10.47
N VAL A 13 -1.79 9.79 -9.49
CA VAL A 13 -2.75 8.91 -8.82
C VAL A 13 -4.16 9.46 -8.97
N LYS A 14 -5.13 8.55 -8.98
CA LYS A 14 -6.54 8.89 -8.77
C LYS A 14 -6.92 8.51 -7.34
N ILE A 15 -7.65 9.40 -6.68
CA ILE A 15 -8.12 9.20 -5.32
C ILE A 15 -9.64 9.09 -5.36
N TYR A 16 -10.16 8.02 -4.79
CA TYR A 16 -11.59 7.78 -4.71
C TYR A 16 -12.03 7.63 -3.25
N ASN A 17 -13.27 8.04 -3.00
CA ASN A 17 -13.94 7.70 -1.76
C ASN A 17 -14.37 6.22 -1.82
N PRO A 18 -14.07 5.42 -0.80
CA PRO A 18 -14.56 4.05 -0.72
C PRO A 18 -16.08 4.04 -0.54
N SER A 19 -16.73 2.97 -0.99
CA SER A 19 -18.14 2.74 -0.71
C SER A 19 -18.37 2.56 0.80
N GLU A 20 -19.60 2.79 1.26
CA GLU A 20 -19.96 2.68 2.69
C GLU A 20 -19.63 1.29 3.25
N ALA A 21 -19.91 0.23 2.49
CA ALA A 21 -19.57 -1.13 2.89
C ALA A 21 -18.07 -1.31 3.13
N LEU A 22 -17.20 -0.77 2.26
CA LEU A 22 -15.75 -0.86 2.43
C LEU A 22 -15.24 0.02 3.57
N ARG A 23 -15.82 1.21 3.73
CA ARG A 23 -15.50 2.14 4.82
C ARG A 23 -15.84 1.55 6.18
N ASP A 24 -16.97 0.85 6.28
CA ASP A 24 -17.48 0.38 7.56
C ASP A 24 -16.95 -1.02 7.89
N THR A 25 -16.78 -1.89 6.90
CA THR A 25 -16.25 -3.26 7.09
C THR A 25 -14.73 -3.27 7.28
N TYR A 26 -14.00 -2.49 6.47
CA TYR A 26 -12.53 -2.54 6.42
C TYR A 26 -11.87 -1.24 6.91
N LEU A 27 -12.66 -0.28 7.40
CA LEU A 27 -12.17 1.02 7.91
C LEU A 27 -11.35 1.81 6.87
N ILE A 28 -11.56 1.53 5.58
CA ILE A 28 -10.86 2.19 4.48
C ILE A 28 -11.38 3.63 4.37
N ARG A 29 -10.48 4.61 4.27
CA ARG A 29 -10.81 6.04 4.17
C ARG A 29 -10.63 6.62 2.77
N ALA A 30 -9.75 6.03 1.98
CA ALA A 30 -9.47 6.44 0.61
C ALA A 30 -8.97 5.24 -0.18
N ILE A 31 -9.27 5.21 -1.47
CA ILE A 31 -8.70 4.27 -2.43
C ILE A 31 -7.79 5.07 -3.36
N ILE A 32 -6.51 4.66 -3.44
CA ILE A 32 -5.52 5.29 -4.30
C ILE A 32 -5.21 4.34 -5.44
N GLU A 33 -5.45 4.78 -6.67
CA GLU A 33 -5.13 4.05 -7.89
C GLU A 33 -3.95 4.71 -8.60
N VAL A 34 -2.93 3.90 -8.91
CA VAL A 34 -1.76 4.33 -9.65
C VAL A 34 -2.04 4.16 -11.14
N VAL A 35 -2.02 5.26 -11.89
CA VAL A 35 -2.57 5.29 -13.27
C VAL A 35 -1.59 4.73 -14.31
N ALA A 36 -0.30 4.65 -13.98
CA ALA A 36 0.75 4.24 -14.90
C ALA A 36 1.56 3.05 -14.37
N ILE A 37 1.99 2.21 -15.31
CA ILE A 37 2.80 1.01 -15.04
C ILE A 37 4.17 1.45 -14.50
N ASN A 38 4.73 0.70 -13.54
CA ASN A 38 6.04 0.94 -12.93
C ASN A 38 6.16 2.24 -12.11
N GLU A 39 5.05 2.79 -11.61
CA GLU A 39 5.04 3.99 -10.75
C GLU A 39 4.90 3.69 -9.25
N CYS A 40 4.70 2.41 -8.89
CA CYS A 40 4.60 1.95 -7.51
C CYS A 40 5.45 0.69 -7.29
N GLU A 41 6.21 0.69 -6.20
CA GLU A 41 6.95 -0.46 -5.72
C GLU A 41 6.35 -0.93 -4.39
N ILE A 42 6.09 -2.23 -4.28
CA ILE A 42 5.62 -2.87 -3.05
C ILE A 42 6.84 -3.47 -2.37
N ILE A 43 7.27 -2.84 -1.29
CA ILE A 43 8.42 -3.29 -0.51
C ILE A 43 7.87 -4.18 0.62
N TYR A 44 8.07 -5.48 0.48
CA TYR A 44 7.81 -6.42 1.57
C TYR A 44 8.92 -6.30 2.60
N SER A 45 8.56 -5.92 3.83
CA SER A 45 9.50 -5.90 4.93
C SER A 45 9.16 -7.03 5.90
N LEU A 46 10.00 -8.08 5.89
CA LEU A 46 10.03 -9.04 6.98
C LEU A 46 10.44 -8.29 8.26
N PRO A 47 9.66 -8.39 9.35
CA PRO A 47 10.03 -7.78 10.62
C PRO A 47 11.46 -8.17 10.99
N SER A 48 12.26 -7.21 11.43
CA SER A 48 13.68 -7.38 11.80
C SER A 48 13.90 -8.55 12.78
N PHE A 49 12.89 -8.84 13.59
CA PHE A 49 12.82 -9.98 14.51
C PHE A 49 13.08 -11.33 13.82
N PHE A 50 12.59 -11.54 12.58
CA PHE A 50 12.81 -12.78 11.84
C PHE A 50 14.22 -12.87 11.23
N LYS A 51 14.86 -11.74 10.89
CA LYS A 51 16.25 -11.73 10.41
C LYS A 51 17.26 -12.10 11.49
N ALA A 52 16.96 -11.80 12.76
CA ALA A 52 17.82 -12.14 13.89
C ALA A 52 17.76 -13.64 14.27
N LEU A 53 16.72 -14.36 13.85
CA LEU A 53 16.51 -15.75 14.19
C LEU A 53 17.17 -16.76 13.23
N ASN A 54 17.80 -16.30 12.14
CA ASN A 54 18.59 -17.12 11.21
C ASN A 54 17.94 -18.48 10.86
N ILE A 55 16.67 -18.44 10.47
CA ILE A 55 15.96 -19.53 9.78
C ILE A 55 16.03 -19.25 8.27
#